data_AF-A0A2A2H978-F1
#
_entry.id   AF-A0A2A2H978-F1
#
_cell.length_a   1.000
_cell.length_b   1.000
_cell.length_c   1.000
_cell.angle_alpha   90.00
_cell.angle_beta   90.00
_cell.angle_gamma   90.00
#
_symmetry.space_group_name_H-M   'P 1'
#
loop_
_entity.id
_entity.type
_entity.pdbx_description
1 polymer ?
#
loop_
_entity_poly.entity_id
_entity_poly.type
_entity_poly.pdbx_seq_one_letter_code
_entity_poly.pdbx_strand_id
1 'polypeptide(L)'
;MNKKLIVILTVIIIVLGAYGSYYAYATTYLMPKDIELLKDEIKTINESGTYDEEISSLERQADRIENLSLLNSIPLSERQKQANDLENGRGIQSINNTLNELKQNITATKNMALEYDLLLMGDIASGLKSAYSDEIVDTLNSMDPLMSKLAQDLRSGDNKAVADDLRKLADALRTFNKQEQISADNLQDAVNKLEAKKQGIFF
;
A
#
# COMPACT_ATOMS: atom_id res chain seq x y z
N MET A 1 23.17 -53.62 6.33
CA MET A 1 22.46 -52.34 6.14
C MET A 1 22.48 -51.98 4.66
N ASN A 2 21.32 -51.72 4.05
CA ASN A 2 21.22 -51.56 2.59
C ASN A 2 21.83 -50.21 2.15
N LYS A 3 22.80 -50.19 1.23
CA LYS A 3 23.52 -48.95 0.83
C LYS A 3 22.57 -47.82 0.40
N LYS A 4 21.44 -48.17 -0.22
CA LYS A 4 20.36 -47.22 -0.57
C LYS A 4 19.73 -46.55 0.65
N LEU A 5 19.56 -47.28 1.74
CA LEU A 5 18.97 -46.79 2.99
C LEU A 5 19.92 -45.83 3.72
N ILE A 6 21.23 -46.08 3.63
CA ILE A 6 22.27 -45.19 4.17
C ILE A 6 22.26 -43.84 3.42
N VAL A 7 22.21 -43.87 2.09
CA VAL A 7 22.16 -42.64 1.27
C VAL A 7 20.91 -41.82 1.57
N ILE A 8 19.74 -42.46 1.70
CA ILE A 8 18.48 -41.77 2.06
C ILE A 8 18.61 -41.11 3.44
N LEU A 9 19.13 -41.83 4.44
CA LEU A 9 19.34 -41.29 5.78
C LEU A 9 20.32 -40.10 5.78
N THR A 10 21.41 -40.18 5.02
CA THR A 10 22.38 -39.07 4.89
C THR A 10 21.73 -37.83 4.28
N VAL A 11 20.93 -37.99 3.21
CA VAL A 11 20.21 -36.86 2.60
C VAL A 11 19.22 -36.24 3.58
N ILE A 12 18.45 -37.05 4.32
CA ILE A 12 17.51 -36.55 5.33
C ILE A 12 18.24 -35.75 6.41
N ILE A 13 19.37 -36.24 6.93
CA ILE A 13 20.15 -35.54 7.96
C ILE A 13 20.68 -34.21 7.45
N ILE A 14 21.18 -34.16 6.21
CA ILE A 14 21.68 -32.92 5.61
C ILE A 14 20.54 -31.90 5.46
N VAL A 15 19.38 -32.34 4.96
CA VAL A 15 18.20 -31.47 4.78
C VAL A 15 17.70 -30.95 6.13
N LEU A 16 17.59 -31.82 7.14
CA LEU A 16 17.15 -31.43 8.49
C LEU A 16 18.16 -30.49 9.17
N GLY A 17 19.47 -30.74 9.02
CA GLY A 17 20.51 -29.89 9.58
C GLY A 17 20.56 -28.50 8.93
N ALA A 18 20.40 -28.44 7.61
CA ALA A 18 20.28 -27.18 6.87
C ALA A 18 19.02 -26.41 7.29
N TYR A 19 17.87 -27.09 7.38
CA TYR A 19 16.62 -26.49 7.83
C TYR A 19 16.72 -25.94 9.26
N GLY A 20 17.26 -26.73 10.21
CA GLY A 20 17.44 -26.29 11.59
C GLY A 20 18.37 -25.08 11.72
N SER A 21 19.44 -25.03 10.92
CA SER A 21 20.36 -23.90 10.89
C SER A 21 19.71 -22.63 10.32
N TYR A 22 18.92 -22.77 9.25
CA TYR A 22 18.16 -21.66 8.67
C TYR A 22 17.06 -21.17 9.63
N TYR A 23 16.33 -22.09 10.26
CA TYR A 23 15.31 -21.75 11.25
C TYR A 23 15.92 -20.95 12.40
N ALA A 24 17.05 -21.38 12.96
CA ALA A 24 17.75 -20.66 14.01
C ALA A 24 18.22 -19.26 13.55
N TYR A 25 18.78 -19.15 12.34
CA TYR A 25 19.16 -17.84 11.78
C TYR A 25 17.94 -16.93 11.64
N ALA A 26 16.85 -17.43 11.08
CA ALA A 26 15.64 -16.65 10.86
C ALA A 26 15.01 -16.17 12.18
N THR A 27 14.89 -17.02 13.19
CA THR A 27 14.30 -16.64 14.48
C THR A 27 15.18 -15.68 15.27
N THR A 28 16.51 -15.74 15.11
CA THR A 28 17.44 -14.95 15.93
C THR A 28 17.82 -13.62 15.27
N TYR A 29 17.76 -13.54 13.94
CA TYR A 29 18.22 -12.36 13.19
C TYR A 29 17.16 -11.76 12.27
N LEU A 30 16.52 -12.56 11.41
CA LEU A 30 15.53 -12.04 10.45
C LEU A 30 14.28 -11.53 11.17
N MET A 31 13.67 -12.36 12.01
CA MET A 31 12.42 -12.05 12.71
C MET A 31 12.48 -10.76 13.55
N PRO A 32 13.51 -10.50 14.39
CA PRO A 32 13.61 -9.22 15.07
C PRO A 32 13.70 -8.01 14.14
N LYS A 33 14.45 -8.13 13.04
CA LYS A 33 14.60 -7.07 12.05
C LYS A 33 13.30 -6.80 11.30
N ASP A 34 12.57 -7.86 10.94
CA ASP A 34 11.27 -7.77 10.29
C ASP A 34 10.24 -7.11 11.21
N ILE A 35 10.22 -7.46 12.50
CA ILE A 35 9.36 -6.79 13.49
C ILE A 35 9.65 -5.29 13.54
N GLU A 36 10.93 -4.89 13.56
CA GLU A 36 11.31 -3.46 13.55
C GLU A 36 10.84 -2.76 12.29
N LEU A 37 11.05 -3.37 11.12
CA LEU A 37 10.64 -2.82 9.82
C LEU A 37 9.11 -2.66 9.73
N LEU A 38 8.36 -3.69 10.10
CA LEU A 38 6.90 -3.66 10.09
C LEU A 38 6.35 -2.61 11.06
N LYS A 39 6.97 -2.44 12.24
CA LYS A 39 6.58 -1.40 13.19
C LYS A 39 6.84 0.01 12.66
N ASP A 40 7.94 0.23 11.96
CA ASP A 40 8.25 1.52 11.34
C ASP A 40 7.26 1.86 10.21
N GLU A 41 6.86 0.84 9.45
CA GLU A 41 5.84 0.95 8.41
C GLU A 41 4.45 1.29 9.00
N ILE A 42 4.01 0.55 10.03
CA ILE A 42 2.77 0.84 10.77
C ILE A 42 2.79 2.27 11.33
N LYS A 43 3.93 2.68 11.89
CA LYS A 43 4.10 4.04 12.41
C LYS A 43 3.97 5.07 11.29
N THR A 44 4.59 4.85 10.14
CA THR A 44 4.51 5.75 8.99
C THR A 44 3.06 5.89 8.50
N ILE A 45 2.32 4.79 8.38
CA ILE A 45 0.89 4.83 8.00
C ILE A 45 0.08 5.64 9.02
N ASN A 46 0.28 5.39 10.32
CA ASN A 46 -0.46 6.09 11.38
C ASN A 46 -0.08 7.58 11.51
N GLU A 47 1.19 7.94 11.28
CA GLU A 47 1.68 9.33 11.34
C GLU A 47 1.30 10.15 10.10
N SER A 48 1.10 9.49 8.96
CA SER A 48 0.65 10.14 7.71
C SER A 48 -0.77 10.74 7.84
N GLY A 49 -1.54 10.28 8.83
CA GLY A 49 -2.88 10.78 9.11
C GLY A 49 -3.92 10.28 8.11
N THR A 50 -5.10 10.90 8.12
CA THR A 50 -6.18 10.62 7.16
C THR A 50 -6.32 11.79 6.20
N TYR A 51 -6.74 11.53 4.97
CA TYR A 51 -7.04 12.58 3.97
C TYR A 51 -8.42 13.24 4.16
N ASP A 52 -8.98 13.27 5.37
CA ASP A 52 -10.35 13.73 5.62
C ASP A 52 -10.55 15.22 5.30
N GLU A 53 -9.54 16.05 5.55
CA GLU A 53 -9.58 17.48 5.22
C GLU A 53 -9.53 17.71 3.70
N GLU A 54 -8.67 16.97 3.00
CA GLU A 54 -8.54 16.98 1.54
C GLU A 54 -9.83 16.50 0.87
N ILE A 55 -10.39 15.38 1.32
CA ILE A 55 -11.68 14.84 0.87
C ILE A 55 -12.76 15.91 1.00
N SER A 56 -12.89 16.51 2.19
CA SER A 56 -13.87 17.56 2.44
C SER A 56 -13.63 18.81 1.58
N SER A 57 -12.37 19.12 1.28
CA SER A 57 -12.00 20.24 0.41
C SER A 57 -12.39 19.99 -1.04
N LEU A 58 -12.15 18.78 -1.55
CA LEU A 58 -12.51 18.38 -2.92
C LEU A 58 -14.03 18.41 -3.12
N GLU A 59 -14.80 17.88 -2.16
CA GLU A 59 -16.26 17.89 -2.19
C GLU A 59 -16.82 19.32 -2.19
N ARG A 60 -16.32 20.19 -1.30
CA ARG A 60 -16.71 21.61 -1.30
C ARG A 60 -16.37 22.32 -2.61
N GLN A 61 -15.22 21.99 -3.22
CA GLN A 61 -14.83 22.57 -4.51
C GLN A 61 -15.75 22.08 -5.64
N ALA A 62 -16.08 20.79 -5.67
CA ALA A 62 -17.03 20.22 -6.62
C ALA A 62 -18.38 20.93 -6.55
N ASP A 63 -18.94 21.06 -5.34
CA ASP A 63 -20.22 21.71 -5.13
C ASP A 63 -20.22 23.18 -5.55
N ARG A 64 -19.13 23.91 -5.28
CA ARG A 64 -19.00 25.31 -5.69
C ARG A 64 -18.93 25.43 -7.21
N ILE A 65 -18.14 24.59 -7.88
CA ILE A 65 -17.98 24.62 -9.33
C ILE A 65 -19.30 24.31 -10.02
N GLU A 66 -20.02 23.27 -9.57
CA GLU A 66 -21.30 22.88 -10.15
C GLU A 66 -22.40 23.93 -9.90
N ASN A 67 -22.63 24.30 -8.64
CA ASN A 67 -23.76 25.16 -8.27
C ASN A 67 -23.59 26.63 -8.68
N LEU A 68 -22.35 27.12 -8.72
CA LEU A 68 -22.07 28.52 -9.07
C LEU A 68 -21.55 28.66 -10.50
N SER A 69 -21.39 27.55 -11.23
CA SER A 69 -20.84 27.53 -12.59
C SER A 69 -19.54 28.33 -12.71
N LEU A 70 -18.64 28.17 -11.74
CA LEU A 70 -17.48 29.05 -11.54
C LEU A 70 -16.57 29.13 -12.77
N LEU A 71 -16.45 28.05 -13.53
CA LEU A 71 -15.58 28.03 -14.71
C LEU A 71 -16.06 28.98 -15.82
N ASN A 72 -17.34 29.35 -15.83
CA ASN A 72 -17.87 30.35 -16.77
C ASN A 72 -17.32 31.75 -16.50
N SER A 73 -16.89 32.02 -15.26
CA SER A 73 -16.29 33.30 -14.85
C SER A 73 -14.75 33.32 -14.95
N ILE A 74 -14.13 32.18 -15.26
CA ILE A 74 -12.67 32.05 -15.38
C ILE A 74 -12.27 32.09 -16.86
N PRO A 75 -11.40 33.04 -17.27
CA PRO A 75 -10.89 33.11 -18.63
C PRO A 75 -10.20 31.81 -19.07
N LEU A 76 -10.30 31.48 -20.36
CA LEU A 76 -9.68 30.28 -20.94
C LEU A 76 -8.17 30.20 -20.63
N SER A 77 -7.44 31.32 -20.69
CA SER A 77 -6.01 31.37 -20.40
C SER A 77 -5.68 30.96 -18.96
N GLU A 78 -6.54 31.30 -18.00
CA GLU A 78 -6.37 30.91 -16.60
C GLU A 78 -6.71 29.44 -16.39
N ARG A 79 -7.78 28.94 -17.04
CA ARG A 79 -8.14 27.52 -17.01
C ARG A 79 -7.06 26.63 -17.63
N GLN A 80 -6.45 27.08 -18.73
CA GLN A 80 -5.31 26.41 -19.36
C GLN A 80 -4.09 26.39 -18.44
N LYS A 81 -3.79 27.51 -17.76
CA LYS A 81 -2.70 27.55 -16.78
C LYS A 81 -2.93 26.56 -15.64
N GLN A 82 -4.13 26.54 -15.05
CA GLN A 82 -4.48 25.60 -13.98
C GLN A 82 -4.41 24.14 -14.43
N ALA A 83 -4.89 23.82 -15.62
CA ALA A 83 -4.78 22.48 -16.20
C ALA A 83 -3.32 22.06 -16.44
N ASN A 84 -2.48 22.97 -16.93
CA ASN A 84 -1.05 22.70 -17.10
C ASN A 84 -0.34 22.55 -15.76
N ASP A 85 -0.74 23.33 -14.74
CA ASP A 85 -0.21 23.21 -13.38
C ASP A 85 -0.65 21.91 -12.71
N LEU A 86 -1.80 21.32 -13.07
CA LEU A 86 -2.21 19.99 -12.62
C LEU A 86 -1.39 18.90 -13.28
N GLU A 87 -1.24 18.96 -14.62
CA GLU A 87 -0.48 17.97 -15.39
C GLU A 87 1.02 17.98 -15.07
N ASN A 88 1.59 19.16 -14.86
CA ASN A 88 3.02 19.33 -14.54
C ASN A 88 3.25 19.52 -13.02
N GLY A 89 2.18 19.42 -12.23
CA GLY A 89 2.19 19.72 -10.81
C GLY A 89 2.85 18.65 -10.00
N ARG A 90 3.27 19.05 -8.79
CA ARG A 90 3.76 18.13 -7.76
C ARG A 90 2.73 17.06 -7.38
N GLY A 91 1.43 17.29 -7.61
CA GLY A 91 0.35 16.34 -7.28
C GLY A 91 0.45 15.01 -8.03
N ILE A 92 0.60 15.03 -9.36
CA ILE A 92 0.75 13.81 -10.17
C ILE A 92 2.10 13.12 -9.88
N GLN A 93 3.16 13.90 -9.66
CA GLN A 93 4.46 13.35 -9.26
C GLN A 93 4.40 12.70 -7.86
N SER A 94 3.65 13.29 -6.93
CA SER A 94 3.44 12.72 -5.58
C SER A 94 2.71 11.40 -5.65
N ILE A 95 1.62 11.30 -6.44
CA ILE A 95 0.88 10.05 -6.64
C ILE A 95 1.79 8.95 -7.21
N ASN A 96 2.61 9.29 -8.21
CA ASN A 96 3.56 8.35 -8.79
C ASN A 96 4.64 7.89 -7.80
N ASN A 97 5.12 8.76 -6.93
CA ASN A 97 6.07 8.40 -5.89
C ASN A 97 5.43 7.48 -4.85
N THR A 98 4.24 7.83 -4.35
CA THR A 98 3.47 6.98 -3.41
C THR A 98 3.16 5.62 -4.02
N LEU A 99 2.79 5.55 -5.30
CA LEU A 99 2.58 4.29 -6.01
C LEU A 99 3.86 3.44 -6.08
N ASN A 100 5.01 4.07 -6.31
CA ASN A 100 6.29 3.37 -6.36
C ASN A 100 6.71 2.87 -4.97
N GLU A 101 6.54 3.68 -3.92
CA GLU A 101 6.78 3.29 -2.53
C GLU A 101 5.89 2.11 -2.13
N LEU A 102 4.59 2.16 -2.45
CA LEU A 102 3.67 1.06 -2.18
C LEU A 102 4.02 -0.21 -2.95
N LYS A 103 4.42 -0.09 -4.23
CA LYS A 103 4.90 -1.26 -4.99
C LYS A 103 6.14 -1.88 -4.35
N GLN A 104 7.04 -1.06 -3.82
CA GLN A 104 8.22 -1.54 -3.10
C GLN A 104 7.82 -2.23 -1.78
N ASN A 105 6.93 -1.62 -0.99
CA ASN A 105 6.43 -2.20 0.25
C ASN A 105 5.72 -3.53 0.00
N ILE A 106 4.79 -3.58 -0.95
CA ILE A 106 4.11 -4.82 -1.39
C ILE A 106 5.13 -5.91 -1.73
N THR A 107 6.17 -5.56 -2.49
CA THR A 107 7.20 -6.52 -2.90
C THR A 107 8.01 -7.01 -1.70
N ALA A 108 8.41 -6.10 -0.80
CA ALA A 108 9.12 -6.43 0.43
C ALA A 108 8.29 -7.34 1.34
N THR A 109 7.03 -7.00 1.59
CA THR A 109 6.10 -7.79 2.41
C THR A 109 5.81 -9.16 1.79
N LYS A 110 5.67 -9.26 0.46
CA LYS A 110 5.51 -10.55 -0.23
C LYS A 110 6.76 -11.43 -0.13
N ASN A 111 7.95 -10.86 -0.24
CA ASN A 111 9.21 -11.59 -0.04
C ASN A 111 9.32 -12.10 1.39
N MET A 112 9.02 -11.25 2.37
CA MET A 112 8.98 -11.61 3.78
C MET A 112 7.98 -12.74 4.05
N ALA A 113 6.79 -12.69 3.44
CA ALA A 113 5.79 -13.76 3.57
C ALA A 113 6.30 -15.12 3.02
N LEU A 114 7.06 -15.12 1.93
CA LEU A 114 7.68 -16.35 1.40
C LEU A 114 8.71 -16.93 2.38
N GLU A 115 9.48 -16.10 3.07
CA GLU A 115 10.42 -16.55 4.10
C GLU A 115 9.66 -17.22 5.27
N TYR A 116 8.54 -16.65 5.70
CA TYR A 116 7.71 -17.24 6.74
C TYR A 116 6.98 -18.52 6.30
N ASP A 117 6.57 -18.64 5.04
CA ASP A 117 6.08 -19.92 4.48
C ASP A 117 7.16 -21.01 4.58
N LEU A 118 8.42 -20.69 4.25
CA LEU A 118 9.55 -21.63 4.34
C LEU A 118 9.86 -22.05 5.77
N LEU A 119 9.56 -21.20 6.76
CA LEU A 119 9.69 -21.50 8.19
C LEU A 119 8.47 -22.24 8.75
N LEU A 120 7.51 -22.63 7.90
CA LEU A 120 6.25 -23.26 8.28
C LEU A 120 5.38 -22.35 9.20
N MET A 121 5.54 -21.03 9.07
CA MET A 121 4.78 -20.01 9.78
C MET A 121 3.68 -19.43 8.86
N GLY A 122 2.82 -20.31 8.35
CA GLY A 122 1.82 -19.97 7.33
C GLY A 122 0.76 -18.96 7.79
N ASP A 123 0.51 -18.87 9.10
CA ASP A 123 -0.40 -17.89 9.70
C ASP A 123 0.15 -16.45 9.64
N ILE A 124 1.46 -16.29 9.87
CA ILE A 124 2.18 -15.02 9.68
C ILE A 124 2.28 -14.69 8.19
N ALA A 125 2.69 -15.66 7.37
CA ALA A 125 2.80 -15.47 5.93
C ALA A 125 1.47 -15.05 5.29
N SER A 126 0.35 -15.64 5.73
CA SER A 126 -0.98 -15.24 5.28
C SER A 126 -1.32 -13.80 5.71
N GLY A 127 -0.99 -13.40 6.93
CA GLY A 127 -1.20 -12.03 7.42
C GLY A 127 -0.44 -11.01 6.57
N LEU A 128 0.86 -11.26 6.33
CA LEU A 128 1.71 -10.41 5.51
C LEU A 128 1.23 -10.31 4.05
N LYS A 129 0.81 -11.43 3.43
CA LYS A 129 0.22 -11.41 2.07
C LYS A 129 -1.05 -10.57 1.98
N SER A 130 -1.78 -10.46 3.09
CA SER A 130 -3.06 -9.76 3.17
C SER A 130 -2.93 -8.29 3.58
N ALA A 131 -1.74 -7.86 4.05
CA ALA A 131 -1.49 -6.49 4.47
C ALA A 131 -1.79 -5.49 3.34
N TYR A 132 -1.30 -5.80 2.14
CA TYR A 132 -1.54 -4.95 0.98
C TYR A 132 -2.51 -5.59 0.01
N SER A 133 -3.73 -5.06 -0.04
CA SER A 133 -4.74 -5.48 -1.01
C SER A 133 -4.42 -4.95 -2.42
N ASP A 134 -4.81 -5.70 -3.44
CA ASP A 134 -4.75 -5.21 -4.84
C ASP A 134 -5.63 -3.95 -5.02
N GLU A 135 -6.64 -3.76 -4.14
CA GLU A 135 -7.52 -2.58 -4.11
C GLU A 135 -6.75 -1.27 -3.83
N ILE A 136 -5.65 -1.30 -3.07
CA ILE A 136 -4.76 -0.14 -2.89
C ILE A 136 -4.13 0.25 -4.22
N VAL A 137 -3.58 -0.74 -4.93
CA VAL A 137 -2.91 -0.54 -6.22
C VAL A 137 -3.90 -0.03 -7.27
N ASP A 138 -5.09 -0.62 -7.32
CA ASP A 138 -6.15 -0.24 -8.24
C ASP A 138 -6.67 1.17 -7.96
N THR A 139 -6.86 1.53 -6.68
CA THR A 139 -7.27 2.87 -6.26
C THR A 139 -6.26 3.92 -6.74
N LEU A 140 -4.96 3.69 -6.54
CA LEU A 140 -3.92 4.63 -6.97
C LEU A 140 -3.78 4.69 -8.49
N ASN A 141 -3.86 3.55 -9.18
CA ASN A 141 -3.85 3.51 -10.64
C ASN A 141 -5.06 4.26 -11.24
N SER A 142 -6.17 4.36 -10.50
CA SER A 142 -7.35 5.12 -10.93
C SER A 142 -7.19 6.63 -10.78
N MET A 143 -6.29 7.11 -9.92
CA MET A 143 -6.11 8.55 -9.67
C MET A 143 -5.41 9.28 -10.82
N ASP A 144 -4.42 8.66 -11.47
CA ASP A 144 -3.68 9.27 -12.59
C ASP A 144 -4.57 9.63 -13.81
N PRO A 145 -5.44 8.74 -14.34
CA PRO A 145 -6.35 9.10 -15.41
C PRO A 145 -7.41 10.11 -14.95
N LEU A 146 -7.81 10.12 -13.67
CA LEU A 146 -8.73 11.13 -13.14
C LEU A 146 -8.09 12.52 -13.14
N MET A 147 -6.82 12.64 -12.77
CA MET A 147 -6.09 13.91 -12.81
C MET A 147 -5.93 14.45 -14.24
N SER A 148 -5.61 13.57 -15.18
CA SER A 148 -5.55 13.93 -16.61
C SER A 148 -6.91 14.38 -17.15
N LYS A 149 -7.98 13.68 -16.76
CA LYS A 149 -9.35 14.02 -17.15
C LYS A 149 -9.80 15.36 -16.53
N LEU A 150 -9.51 15.59 -15.26
CA LEU A 150 -9.77 16.86 -14.57
C LEU A 150 -9.10 18.03 -15.29
N ALA A 151 -7.84 17.88 -15.73
CA ALA A 151 -7.13 18.90 -16.49
C ALA A 151 -7.83 19.19 -17.84
N GLN A 152 -8.29 18.15 -18.55
CA GLN A 152 -9.06 18.32 -19.78
C GLN A 152 -10.39 19.04 -19.55
N ASP A 153 -11.13 18.65 -18.51
CA ASP A 153 -12.46 19.20 -18.19
C ASP A 153 -12.36 20.65 -17.68
N LEU A 154 -11.27 21.01 -17.01
CA LEU A 154 -10.95 22.40 -16.68
C LEU A 154 -10.71 23.24 -17.95
N ARG A 155 -9.95 22.72 -18.92
CA ARG A 155 -9.70 23.43 -20.20
C ARG A 155 -10.99 23.61 -21.00
N SER A 156 -11.87 22.61 -21.01
CA SER A 156 -13.16 22.71 -21.69
C SER A 156 -14.11 23.66 -20.97
N GLY A 157 -13.95 23.82 -19.64
CA GLY A 157 -14.80 24.69 -18.83
C GLY A 157 -16.11 24.01 -18.44
N ASP A 158 -16.13 22.69 -18.49
CA ASP A 158 -17.29 21.89 -18.13
C ASP A 158 -17.39 21.80 -16.61
N ASN A 159 -18.20 22.68 -16.02
CA ASN A 159 -18.41 22.72 -14.58
C ASN A 159 -18.88 21.38 -14.01
N LYS A 160 -19.76 20.67 -14.72
CA LYS A 160 -20.32 19.41 -14.25
C LYS A 160 -19.25 18.32 -14.28
N ALA A 161 -18.52 18.22 -15.38
CA ALA A 161 -17.48 17.21 -15.52
C ALA A 161 -16.33 17.41 -14.52
N VAL A 162 -15.92 18.67 -14.28
CA VAL A 162 -14.92 18.99 -13.24
C VAL A 162 -15.43 18.64 -11.83
N ALA A 163 -16.69 18.95 -11.51
CA ALA A 163 -17.25 18.58 -10.22
C ALA A 163 -17.30 17.06 -10.02
N ASP A 164 -17.70 16.31 -11.05
CA ASP A 164 -17.74 14.85 -11.02
C ASP A 164 -16.34 14.25 -10.83
N ASP A 165 -15.31 14.79 -11.48
CA ASP A 165 -13.94 14.31 -11.35
C ASP A 165 -13.35 14.60 -9.96
N LEU A 166 -13.65 15.76 -9.37
CA LEU A 166 -13.26 16.08 -7.99
C LEU A 166 -13.91 15.13 -6.97
N ARG A 167 -15.19 14.78 -7.16
CA ARG A 167 -15.88 13.79 -6.30
C ARG A 167 -15.26 12.40 -6.43
N LYS A 168 -14.91 11.97 -7.64
CA LYS A 168 -14.21 10.69 -7.85
C LYS A 168 -12.83 10.64 -7.19
N LEU A 169 -12.09 11.76 -7.22
CA LEU A 169 -10.82 11.86 -6.49
C LEU A 169 -11.05 11.76 -4.97
N ALA A 170 -12.09 12.40 -4.44
CA ALA A 170 -12.46 12.29 -3.04
C ALA A 170 -12.84 10.84 -2.64
N ASP A 171 -13.60 10.14 -3.49
CA ASP A 171 -13.95 8.74 -3.28
C ASP A 171 -12.73 7.81 -3.34
N ALA A 172 -11.79 8.07 -4.25
CA ALA A 172 -10.53 7.34 -4.33
C ALA A 172 -9.69 7.54 -3.06
N LEU A 173 -9.57 8.78 -2.56
CA LEU A 173 -8.87 9.06 -1.29
C LEU A 173 -9.55 8.39 -0.09
N ARG A 174 -10.88 8.38 -0.05
CA ARG A 174 -11.62 7.68 1.02
C ARG A 174 -11.37 6.18 1.01
N THR A 175 -11.34 5.58 -0.18
CA THR A 175 -11.00 4.16 -0.36
C THR A 175 -9.57 3.91 0.08
N PHE A 176 -8.64 4.77 -0.32
CA PHE A 176 -7.23 4.68 0.06
C PHE A 176 -7.05 4.75 1.59
N ASN A 177 -7.62 5.75 2.27
CA ASN A 177 -7.63 5.87 3.74
C ASN A 177 -8.06 4.55 4.42
N LYS A 178 -9.19 3.99 3.97
CA LYS A 178 -9.72 2.75 4.52
C LYS A 178 -8.75 1.58 4.34
N GLN A 179 -8.13 1.47 3.18
CA GLN A 179 -7.22 0.38 2.88
C GLN A 179 -5.87 0.51 3.59
N GLU A 180 -5.36 1.73 3.78
CA GLU A 180 -4.18 1.97 4.63
C GLU A 180 -4.42 1.55 6.07
N GLN A 181 -5.60 1.85 6.62
CA GLN A 181 -5.99 1.41 7.96
C GLN A 181 -6.02 -0.13 8.07
N ILE A 182 -6.63 -0.80 7.08
CA ILE A 182 -6.68 -2.27 7.02
C ILE A 182 -5.27 -2.85 6.92
N SER A 183 -4.39 -2.21 6.14
CA SER A 183 -2.98 -2.62 6.01
C SER A 183 -2.26 -2.51 7.36
N ALA A 184 -2.39 -1.38 8.05
CA ALA A 184 -1.79 -1.18 9.36
C ALA A 184 -2.28 -2.24 10.38
N ASP A 185 -3.57 -2.54 10.40
CA ASP A 185 -4.14 -3.57 11.29
C ASP A 185 -3.58 -4.98 10.97
N ASN A 186 -3.49 -5.34 9.68
CA ASN A 186 -2.95 -6.62 9.24
C ASN A 186 -1.44 -6.75 9.54
N LEU A 187 -0.66 -5.67 9.34
CA LEU A 187 0.75 -5.63 9.69
C LEU A 187 0.92 -5.74 11.21
N GLN A 188 0.06 -5.09 12.00
CA GLN A 188 0.10 -5.16 13.46
C GLN A 188 -0.23 -6.57 13.96
N ASP A 189 -1.19 -7.26 13.36
CA ASP A 189 -1.47 -8.67 13.66
C ASP A 189 -0.26 -9.57 13.34
N ALA A 190 0.39 -9.36 12.20
CA ALA A 190 1.61 -10.08 11.84
C ALA A 190 2.74 -9.84 12.86
N VAL A 191 2.95 -8.58 13.29
CA VAL A 191 3.91 -8.22 14.35
C VAL A 191 3.60 -8.94 15.65
N ASN A 192 2.33 -8.94 16.09
CA ASN A 192 1.92 -9.59 17.33
C ASN A 192 2.20 -11.10 17.30
N LYS A 193 1.93 -11.75 16.17
CA LYS A 193 2.24 -13.18 15.96
C LYS A 193 3.74 -13.45 15.99
N LEU A 194 4.53 -12.61 15.31
CA LEU A 194 6.00 -12.72 15.31
C LEU A 194 6.58 -12.55 16.72
N GLU A 195 6.08 -11.59 17.49
CA GLU A 195 6.51 -11.39 18.88
C GLU A 195 6.13 -12.56 19.79
N ALA A 196 4.93 -13.13 19.64
CA ALA A 196 4.52 -14.31 20.39
C ALA A 196 5.42 -15.52 20.09
N LYS A 197 5.74 -15.76 18.80
CA LYS A 197 6.66 -16.83 18.38
C LYS A 197 8.08 -16.59 18.90
N LYS A 198 8.57 -15.34 18.87
CA LYS A 198 9.88 -14.95 19.44
C LYS A 198 9.98 -15.25 20.94
N GLN A 199 8.89 -15.08 21.68
CA GLN A 199 8.82 -15.38 23.12
C GLN A 199 8.62 -16.88 23.42
N GLY A 200 8.52 -17.73 22.40
CA GLY A 200 8.29 -19.17 22.56
C GLY A 200 6.85 -19.54 22.92
N ILE A 201 5.89 -18.64 22.68
CA ILE A 201 4.47 -18.90 22.90
C ILE A 201 3.91 -19.59 21.65
N PHE A 202 3.78 -20.91 21.70
CA PHE A 202 3.14 -21.71 20.66
C PHE A 202 1.64 -21.83 20.99
N PHE A 203 0.78 -21.11 20.25
CA PHE A 203 -0.64 -21.41 20.13
C PHE A 203 -0.86 -22.40 18.98
#